data_AF-A0AA97N001-F1
#
_entry.id   AF-A0AA97N001-F1
#
_cell.length_a   1.000
_cell.length_b   1.000
_cell.length_c   1.000
_cell.angle_alpha   90.00
_cell.angle_beta   90.00
_cell.angle_gamma   90.00
#
_symmetry.space_group_name_H-M   'P 1'
#
loop_
_entity.id
_entity.type
_entity.pdbx_description
1 polymer ?
#
loop_
_entity_poly.entity_id
_entity_poly.type
_entity_poly.pdbx_seq_one_letter_code
_entity_poly.pdbx_strand_id
1 'polypeptide(L)'
;NMYEDIHTYLKTKKEQTDPIKILTGVKQGDPMSPLLFNLGLDPLLCKLESQGKGYHQGKIRITAMAFADDLVLLGDSWEGMCKTSRFLETFCDLTGLKTQGEK
;
A
#
# COMPACT_ATOMS: atom_id res chain seq x y z
N ASN A 1 -23.48 -0.81 -9.23
CA ASN A 1 -22.43 -1.37 -8.34
C ASN A 1 -21.69 -0.20 -7.67
N MET A 2 -21.22 -0.29 -6.41
CA MET A 2 -20.72 0.90 -5.67
C MET A 2 -19.45 1.56 -6.24
N TYR A 3 -18.68 0.85 -7.07
CA TYR A 3 -17.47 1.33 -7.74
C TYR A 3 -17.66 1.49 -9.27
N GLU A 4 -18.91 1.47 -9.75
CA GLU A 4 -19.22 1.82 -11.14
C GLU A 4 -19.43 3.33 -11.28
N ASP A 5 -18.88 3.90 -12.35
CA ASP A 5 -19.05 5.30 -12.74
C ASP A 5 -18.76 6.32 -11.63
N ILE A 6 -17.70 6.06 -10.87
CA ILE A 6 -17.25 6.91 -9.77
C ILE A 6 -16.55 8.18 -10.27
N HIS A 7 -16.89 9.30 -9.66
CA HIS A 7 -16.35 10.62 -9.98
C HIS A 7 -15.89 11.35 -8.71
N THR A 8 -14.92 12.24 -8.86
CA THR A 8 -14.45 13.18 -7.83
C THR A 8 -14.55 14.62 -8.34
N TYR A 9 -14.51 15.57 -7.40
CA TYR A 9 -14.60 17.00 -7.68
C TYR A 9 -13.58 17.74 -6.84
N LEU A 10 -12.88 18.70 -7.42
CA LEU A 10 -12.03 19.61 -6.67
C LEU A 10 -12.81 20.89 -6.40
N LYS A 11 -12.97 21.24 -5.12
CA LYS A 11 -13.68 22.45 -4.70
C LYS A 11 -12.70 23.44 -4.09
N THR A 12 -12.65 24.64 -4.67
CA THR A 12 -11.92 25.80 -4.14
C THR A 12 -12.91 26.78 -3.50
N LYS A 13 -12.42 27.87 -2.89
CA LYS A 13 -13.29 28.90 -2.29
C LYS A 13 -14.19 29.61 -3.30
N LYS A 14 -13.83 29.60 -4.58
CA LYS A 14 -14.54 30.35 -5.64
C LYS A 14 -15.23 29.45 -6.66
N GLU A 15 -14.68 28.26 -6.91
CA GLU A 15 -15.09 27.42 -8.04
C GLU A 15 -14.99 25.91 -7.72
N GLN A 16 -15.72 25.10 -8.47
CA GLN A 16 -15.65 23.65 -8.45
C GLN A 16 -15.32 23.15 -9.87
N THR A 17 -14.51 22.09 -9.98
CA THR A 17 -14.21 21.46 -11.27
C THR A 17 -15.41 20.70 -11.84
N ASP A 18 -15.37 20.44 -13.14
CA ASP A 18 -16.19 19.41 -13.77
C ASP A 18 -15.94 18.03 -13.13
N PRO A 19 -16.88 17.06 -13.28
CA PRO A 19 -16.69 15.71 -12.76
C PRO A 19 -15.41 15.06 -13.31
N ILE A 20 -14.52 14.64 -12.42
CA ILE A 20 -13.31 13.90 -12.77
C ILE A 20 -13.57 12.43 -12.54
N LYS A 21 -13.59 11.62 -13.60
CA LYS A 21 -13.83 10.18 -13.48
C LYS A 21 -12.65 9.50 -12.79
N ILE A 22 -12.93 8.68 -11.78
CA ILE A 22 -11.92 7.87 -11.10
C ILE A 22 -11.75 6.56 -11.87
N LEU A 23 -10.56 6.35 -12.42
CA LEU A 23 -10.23 5.14 -13.21
C LEU A 23 -9.46 4.09 -12.41
N THR A 24 -8.71 4.53 -11.40
CA THR A 24 -7.84 3.68 -10.58
C THR A 24 -7.86 4.14 -9.12
N GLY A 25 -7.54 3.22 -8.21
CA GLY A 25 -7.53 3.47 -6.77
C GLY A 25 -8.88 3.25 -6.09
N VAL A 26 -8.98 3.72 -4.85
CA VAL A 26 -10.18 3.58 -4.01
C VAL A 26 -10.84 4.94 -3.79
N LYS A 27 -12.16 4.94 -3.57
CA LYS A 27 -12.94 6.17 -3.39
C LYS A 27 -12.70 6.80 -2.01
N GLN A 28 -12.21 8.04 -1.96
CA GLN A 28 -11.98 8.72 -0.68
C GLN A 28 -13.30 8.98 0.07
N GLY A 29 -13.28 8.78 1.39
CA GLY A 29 -14.47 8.93 2.24
C GLY A 29 -15.49 7.80 2.15
N ASP A 30 -15.20 6.74 1.37
CA ASP A 30 -16.04 5.55 1.31
C ASP A 30 -15.64 4.55 2.42
N PRO A 31 -16.58 4.06 3.25
CA PRO A 31 -16.29 3.08 4.30
C PRO A 31 -15.66 1.77 3.80
N MET A 32 -15.85 1.41 2.52
CA MET A 32 -15.27 0.19 1.95
C MET A 32 -13.83 0.37 1.45
N SER A 33 -13.41 1.60 1.17
CA SER A 33 -12.09 1.89 0.61
C SER A 33 -10.92 1.41 1.47
N PRO A 34 -10.92 1.55 2.81
CA PRO A 34 -9.85 1.03 3.65
C PRO A 34 -9.70 -0.50 3.54
N LEU A 35 -10.82 -1.23 3.48
CA LEU A 35 -10.79 -2.69 3.34
C LEU A 35 -10.23 -3.10 1.98
N LEU A 36 -10.69 -2.47 0.90
CA LEU A 36 -10.20 -2.77 -0.45
C LEU A 36 -8.70 -2.47 -0.60
N PHE A 37 -8.22 -1.39 0.03
CA PHE A 37 -6.80 -1.06 0.03
C PHE A 37 -5.99 -2.11 0.78
N ASN A 38 -6.42 -2.50 1.99
CA ASN A 38 -5.75 -3.55 2.77
C ASN A 38 -5.74 -4.90 2.06
N LEU A 39 -6.85 -5.27 1.39
CA LEU A 39 -6.92 -6.48 0.56
C LEU A 39 -5.93 -6.43 -0.62
N GLY A 40 -5.73 -5.24 -1.20
CA GLY A 40 -4.72 -5.02 -2.23
C GLY A 40 -3.30 -5.26 -1.71
N LEU A 41 -3.00 -4.85 -0.48
CA LEU A 41 -1.69 -5.02 0.16
C LEU A 41 -1.43 -6.43 0.73
N ASP A 42 -2.47 -7.19 1.05
CA ASP A 42 -2.37 -8.51 1.70
C ASP A 42 -1.39 -9.49 1.01
N PRO A 43 -1.35 -9.62 -0.34
CA PRO A 43 -0.39 -10.50 -1.00
C PRO A 43 1.07 -10.13 -0.74
N LEU A 44 1.38 -8.83 -0.63
CA LEU A 44 2.71 -8.36 -0.26
C LEU A 44 3.04 -8.78 1.17
N LEU A 45 2.14 -8.57 2.11
CA LEU A 45 2.35 -8.94 3.52
C LEU A 45 2.57 -10.45 3.67
N CYS A 46 1.75 -11.28 3.02
CA CYS A 46 1.92 -12.73 2.98
C CYS A 46 3.29 -13.14 2.40
N LYS A 47 3.75 -12.45 1.34
CA LYS A 47 5.07 -12.70 0.72
C LYS A 47 6.20 -12.33 1.67
N LEU A 48 6.08 -11.21 2.38
CA LEU A 48 7.06 -10.74 3.34
C LEU A 48 7.13 -11.66 4.56
N GLU A 49 6.00 -12.12 5.10
CA GLU A 49 5.96 -13.08 6.21
C GLU A 49 6.58 -14.43 5.85
N SER A 50 6.33 -14.93 4.63
CA SER A 50 6.82 -16.24 4.20
C SER A 50 8.29 -16.25 3.78
N GLN A 51 8.77 -15.20 3.10
CA GLN A 51 10.09 -15.19 2.46
C GLN A 51 11.03 -14.07 2.91
N GLY A 52 10.54 -13.09 3.67
CA GLY A 52 11.31 -11.97 4.17
C GLY A 52 12.30 -12.38 5.27
N LYS A 53 13.48 -11.75 5.26
CA LYS A 53 14.42 -11.81 6.40
C LYS A 53 14.05 -10.69 7.36
N GLY A 54 13.16 -11.01 8.29
CA GLY A 54 12.63 -10.08 9.29
C GLY A 54 13.57 -9.83 10.46
N TYR A 55 13.12 -8.99 11.39
CA TYR A 55 13.73 -8.79 12.70
C TYR A 55 13.20 -9.81 13.72
N HIS A 56 14.06 -10.33 14.60
CA HIS A 56 13.67 -11.28 15.62
C HIS A 56 13.58 -10.60 16.99
N GLN A 57 12.39 -10.64 17.60
CA GLN A 57 12.16 -10.29 18.99
C GLN A 57 11.87 -11.57 19.78
N GLY A 58 12.91 -12.20 20.31
CA GLY A 58 12.81 -13.51 20.96
C GLY A 58 12.37 -14.59 19.97
N LYS A 59 11.20 -15.20 20.20
CA LYS A 59 10.62 -16.23 19.31
C LYS A 59 9.75 -15.65 18.18
N ILE A 60 9.46 -14.35 18.22
CA ILE A 60 8.61 -13.69 17.25
C ILE A 60 9.49 -13.12 16.14
N ARG A 61 9.15 -13.42 14.89
CA ARG A 61 9.78 -12.82 13.70
C ARG A 61 8.83 -11.80 13.11
N ILE A 62 9.31 -10.56 12.97
CA ILE A 62 8.54 -9.45 12.41
C ILE A 62 9.23 -9.01 11.12
N THR A 63 8.54 -9.16 9.99
CA THR A 63 9.08 -8.84 8.66
C THR A 63 8.61 -7.48 8.15
N ALA A 64 7.37 -7.12 8.48
CA ALA A 64 6.81 -5.83 8.15
C ALA A 64 5.73 -5.42 9.17
N MET A 65 5.49 -4.12 9.27
CA MET A 65 4.33 -3.54 9.95
C MET A 65 3.60 -2.67 8.93
N ALA A 66 2.28 -2.83 8.83
CA ALA A 66 1.46 -2.06 7.92
C ALA A 66 0.30 -1.41 8.68
N PHE A 67 0.09 -0.12 8.45
CA PHE A 67 -1.04 0.62 8.97
C PHE A 67 -1.58 1.58 7.90
N ALA A 68 -2.74 1.24 7.33
CA ALA A 68 -3.25 1.92 6.15
C ALA A 68 -2.16 1.99 5.06
N ASP A 69 -1.80 3.18 4.59
CA ASP A 69 -0.77 3.45 3.58
C ASP A 69 0.68 3.43 4.12
N ASP A 70 0.88 3.42 5.44
CA ASP A 70 2.21 3.33 6.04
C ASP A 70 2.71 1.88 6.10
N LEU A 71 3.84 1.61 5.45
CA LEU A 71 4.54 0.31 5.48
C LEU A 71 5.95 0.47 6.05
N VAL A 72 6.26 -0.29 7.09
CA VAL A 72 7.60 -0.37 7.68
C VAL A 72 8.16 -1.77 7.44
N LEU A 73 9.28 -1.85 6.73
CA LEU A 73 10.03 -3.08 6.54
C LEU A 73 11.07 -3.23 7.65
N LEU A 74 11.17 -4.43 8.22
CA LEU A 74 12.14 -4.76 9.26
C LEU A 74 13.06 -5.87 8.78
N GLY A 75 14.34 -5.75 9.08
CA GLY A 75 15.34 -6.75 8.73
C GLY A 75 16.46 -6.80 9.76
N ASP A 76 17.06 -7.97 9.90
CA ASP A 76 18.19 -8.23 10.80
C ASP A 76 19.56 -8.00 10.14
N SER A 77 19.57 -7.79 8.82
CA SER A 77 20.76 -7.69 8.00
C SER A 77 20.51 -6.81 6.78
N TRP A 78 21.57 -6.15 6.32
CA TRP A 78 21.52 -5.35 5.09
C TRP A 78 21.09 -6.18 3.87
N GLU A 79 21.67 -7.37 3.71
CA GLU A 79 21.33 -8.29 2.62
C GLU A 79 19.85 -8.72 2.68
N GLY A 80 19.34 -9.01 3.88
CA GLY A 80 17.93 -9.31 4.12
C GLY A 80 17.03 -8.16 3.71
N MET A 81 17.40 -6.93 4.09
CA MET A 81 16.66 -5.73 3.72
C MET A 81 16.65 -5.50 2.21
N CYS A 82 17.79 -5.62 1.53
CA CYS A 82 17.85 -5.50 0.07
C CYS A 82 16.94 -6.51 -0.64
N LYS A 83 16.88 -7.75 -0.13
CA LYS A 83 15.99 -8.78 -0.70
C LYS A 83 14.51 -8.43 -0.48
N THR A 84 14.15 -7.97 0.71
CA THR A 84 12.80 -7.54 1.08
C THR A 84 12.37 -6.32 0.25
N SER A 85 13.26 -5.35 0.03
CA SER A 85 13.02 -4.18 -0.85
C SER A 85 12.68 -4.61 -2.27
N ARG A 86 13.41 -5.59 -2.83
CA ARG A 86 13.11 -6.12 -4.18
C ARG A 86 11.72 -6.75 -4.28
N PHE A 87 11.23 -7.38 -3.21
CA PHE A 87 9.86 -7.89 -3.19
C PHE A 87 8.83 -6.76 -3.25
N LEU A 88 9.07 -5.68 -2.51
CA LEU A 88 8.24 -4.48 -2.54
C LEU A 88 8.26 -3.82 -3.94
N GLU A 89 9.44 -3.63 -4.52
CA GLU A 89 9.61 -3.08 -5.87
C GLU A 89 8.86 -3.92 -6.93
N THR A 90 9.05 -5.24 -6.92
CA THR A 90 8.35 -6.15 -7.83
C THR A 90 6.83 -6.06 -7.65
N PHE A 91 6.37 -5.97 -6.41
CA PHE A 91 4.94 -5.84 -6.11
C PHE A 91 4.37 -4.51 -6.60
N CYS A 92 5.10 -3.40 -6.43
CA CYS A 92 4.75 -2.09 -6.97
C CYS A 92 4.63 -2.13 -8.50
N ASP A 93 5.57 -2.76 -9.20
CA ASP A 93 5.53 -2.91 -10.66
C ASP A 93 4.31 -3.71 -11.14
N LEU A 94 3.90 -4.73 -10.39
CA LEU A 94 2.75 -5.58 -10.73
C LEU A 94 1.39 -4.94 -10.42
N THR A 95 1.32 -4.08 -9.41
CA THR A 95 0.06 -3.52 -8.89
C THR A 95 -0.17 -2.07 -9.31
N GLY A 96 0.87 -1.37 -9.77
CA GLY A 96 0.84 0.07 -10.03
C GLY A 96 0.89 0.93 -8.77
N LEU A 97 1.06 0.33 -7.58
CA LEU A 97 1.33 1.06 -6.34
C LEU A 97 2.73 1.71 -6.40
N LYS A 98 2.87 2.86 -5.75
CA LYS A 98 4.13 3.59 -5.69
C LYS A 98 4.49 3.87 -4.24
N THR A 99 5.74 3.59 -3.88
CA THR A 99 6.30 3.92 -2.58
C THR A 99 6.88 5.33 -2.61
N GLN A 100 6.67 6.09 -1.55
CA GLN A 100 7.30 7.41 -1.36
C GLN A 100 8.35 7.29 -0.27
N GLY A 101 9.53 6.80 -0.66
CA GLY A 101 10.63 6.44 0.26
C GLY A 101 11.70 7.51 0.44
N GLU A 102 11.62 8.64 -0.26
CA GLU A 102 12.57 9.75 -0.04
C GLU A 102 12.18 10.51 1.23
N LYS A 103 12.98 10.34 2.28
CA LYS A 103 13.15 11.27 3.39
C LYS A 103 14.63 11.59 3.54
#